data_AF-A0A0M4R6E3-F1
#
_entry.id   AF-A0A0M4R6E3-F1
#
_cell.length_a   1.000
_cell.length_b   1.000
_cell.length_c   1.000
_cell.angle_alpha   90.00
_cell.angle_beta   90.00
_cell.angle_gamma   90.00
#
_symmetry.space_group_name_H-M   'P 1'
#
loop_
_entity.id
_entity.type
_entity.pdbx_description
1 polymer ?
#
loop_
_entity_poly.entity_id
_entity_poly.type
_entity_poly.pdbx_seq_one_letter_code
_entity_poly.pdbx_strand_id
1 'polypeptide(L)'
;MSHDLVVLGTDPSGDGAPRSGAHVADLLADAETVFAFPQAESTALFYAEAWRVEPVTPCDAVARIGAWAAAGPAGRAVLLVGGEPAADAALGAVLDGLVRTVPALRARVAEGSRVAPPHRSPLIG
;
A
#
# COMPACT_ATOMS: atom_id res chain seq x y z
N MET A 1 -20.58 -8.51 -0.49
CA MET A 1 -19.47 -8.20 0.43
C MET A 1 -18.39 -7.50 -0.40
N SER A 2 -17.83 -6.39 0.07
CA SER A 2 -16.90 -5.57 -0.72
C SER A 2 -15.51 -5.56 -0.12
N HIS A 3 -14.49 -5.73 -0.96
CA HIS A 3 -13.08 -5.59 -0.62
C HIS A 3 -12.66 -4.13 -0.55
N ASP A 4 -11.75 -3.81 0.36
CA ASP A 4 -11.24 -2.46 0.56
C ASP A 4 -9.73 -2.42 0.27
N LEU A 5 -9.32 -1.64 -0.72
CA LEU A 5 -7.92 -1.36 -1.04
C LEU A 5 -7.58 0.07 -0.60
N VAL A 6 -6.64 0.18 0.35
CA VAL A 6 -6.12 1.47 0.79
C VAL A 6 -4.72 1.66 0.22
N VAL A 7 -4.50 2.76 -0.49
CA VAL A 7 -3.21 3.11 -1.05
C VAL A 7 -2.49 4.06 -0.11
N LEU A 8 -1.24 3.70 0.22
CA LEU A 8 -0.35 4.47 1.08
C LEU A 8 0.97 4.72 0.36
N GLY A 9 1.55 5.88 0.64
CA GLY A 9 2.86 6.28 0.18
C GLY A 9 3.95 5.97 1.19
N THR A 10 5.20 6.11 0.75
CA THR A 10 6.38 6.07 1.62
C THR A 10 7.13 7.38 1.49
N ASP A 11 7.54 7.96 2.61
CA ASP A 11 8.30 9.22 2.59
C ASP A 11 9.76 8.95 2.17
N PRO A 12 10.29 9.59 1.11
CA PRO A 12 11.62 9.28 0.59
C PRO A 12 12.77 9.66 1.54
N SER A 13 12.55 10.59 2.48
CA SER A 13 13.65 11.22 3.23
C SER A 13 13.69 10.92 4.72
N GLY A 14 12.64 10.33 5.32
CA GLY A 14 12.56 10.17 6.78
C GLY A 14 12.54 11.48 7.61
N ASP A 15 12.80 12.63 6.98
CA ASP A 15 12.80 13.99 7.56
C ASP A 15 11.40 14.60 7.68
N GLY A 16 10.40 13.99 7.04
CA GLY A 16 9.00 14.35 7.21
C GLY A 16 8.49 13.80 8.54
N ALA A 17 8.27 14.67 9.52
CA ALA A 17 7.58 14.29 10.76
C ALA A 17 6.32 13.47 10.41
N PRO A 18 6.06 12.33 11.08
CA PRO A 18 4.96 11.44 10.73
C PRO A 18 3.64 12.20 10.86
N ARG A 19 3.12 12.69 9.73
CA ARG A 19 1.77 13.25 9.68
C ARG A 19 0.84 12.04 9.64
N SER A 20 0.45 11.56 10.82
CA SER A 20 -0.47 10.43 11.06
C SER A 20 0.12 9.02 11.18
N GLY A 21 1.32 8.87 11.76
CA GLY A 21 2.00 7.56 11.89
C GLY A 21 1.21 6.45 12.60
N ALA A 22 0.38 6.76 13.60
CA ALA A 22 -0.41 5.75 14.32
C ALA A 22 -1.51 5.13 13.43
N HIS A 23 -2.30 5.97 12.76
CA HIS A 23 -3.39 5.50 11.91
C HIS A 23 -2.90 4.66 10.72
N VAL A 24 -1.75 5.02 10.15
CA VAL A 24 -1.20 4.32 8.99
C VAL A 24 -0.55 2.98 9.38
N ALA A 25 0.10 2.91 10.54
CA ALA A 25 0.58 1.65 11.09
C ALA A 25 -0.58 0.69 11.42
N ASP A 26 -1.68 1.21 11.97
CA ASP A 26 -2.89 0.41 12.23
C ASP A 26 -3.47 -0.16 10.93
N LEU A 27 -3.51 0.64 9.84
CA LEU A 27 -3.98 0.16 8.53
C LEU A 27 -3.12 -0.98 7.96
N LEU A 28 -1.80 -0.93 8.15
CA LEU A 28 -0.88 -1.98 7.74
C LEU A 28 -0.99 -3.23 8.63
N ALA A 29 -1.16 -3.06 9.93
CA ALA A 29 -1.32 -4.15 10.89
C ALA A 29 -2.65 -4.90 10.70
N ASP A 30 -3.73 -4.17 10.39
CA ASP A 30 -5.07 -4.70 10.13
C ASP A 30 -5.23 -5.29 8.72
N ALA A 31 -4.30 -5.01 7.81
CA ALA A 31 -4.39 -5.52 6.45
C ALA A 31 -4.23 -7.05 6.43
N GLU A 32 -5.12 -7.71 5.69
CA GLU A 32 -5.00 -9.15 5.40
C GLU A 32 -3.90 -9.39 4.36
N THR A 33 -3.74 -8.43 3.45
CA THR A 33 -2.72 -8.47 2.39
C THR A 33 -2.11 -7.09 2.20
N VAL A 34 -0.79 -7.03 2.11
CA VAL A 34 -0.04 -5.80 1.82
C VAL A 34 0.68 -5.98 0.49
N PHE A 35 0.12 -5.41 -0.58
CA PHE A 35 0.81 -5.30 -1.85
C PHE A 35 1.90 -4.23 -1.75
N ALA A 36 3.13 -4.56 -2.12
CA ALA A 36 4.22 -3.61 -2.03
C ALA A 36 4.95 -3.47 -3.36
N PHE A 37 5.10 -2.23 -3.83
CA PHE A 37 6.02 -1.92 -4.94
C PHE A 37 7.47 -2.10 -4.48
N PRO A 38 8.42 -2.36 -5.41
CA PRO A 38 9.80 -2.65 -5.05
C PRO A 38 10.45 -1.57 -4.17
N GLN A 39 10.08 -0.30 -4.36
CA GLN A 39 10.60 0.82 -3.57
C GLN A 39 10.04 0.88 -2.14
N ALA A 40 8.89 0.25 -1.89
CA ALA A 40 8.18 0.29 -0.62
C ALA A 40 8.23 -1.05 0.15
N GLU A 41 8.72 -2.13 -0.46
CA GLU A 41 8.76 -3.48 0.11
C GLU A 41 9.44 -3.54 1.47
N SER A 42 10.61 -2.92 1.64
CA SER A 42 11.31 -2.90 2.93
C SER A 42 10.49 -2.20 4.03
N THR A 43 9.71 -1.19 3.66
CA THR A 43 8.80 -0.51 4.61
C THR A 43 7.62 -1.42 4.95
N ALA A 44 7.03 -2.08 3.97
CA ALA A 44 5.95 -3.04 4.20
C ALA A 44 6.39 -4.16 5.16
N LEU A 45 7.56 -4.75 4.93
CA LEU A 45 8.13 -5.80 5.78
C LEU A 45 8.49 -5.35 7.20
N PHE A 46 8.61 -4.04 7.43
CA PHE A 46 8.84 -3.49 8.76
C PHE A 46 7.55 -3.35 9.57
N TYR A 47 6.44 -2.98 8.92
CA TYR A 47 5.17 -2.71 9.59
C TYR A 47 4.17 -3.89 9.56
N ALA A 48 4.38 -4.86 8.68
CA ALA A 48 3.49 -6.01 8.51
C ALA A 48 4.26 -7.34 8.57
N GLU A 49 3.54 -8.40 8.91
CA GLU A 49 4.07 -9.77 8.91
C GLU A 49 4.46 -10.19 7.48
N ALA A 50 5.66 -10.77 7.30
CA ALA A 50 6.20 -11.07 5.97
C ALA A 50 5.30 -11.98 5.11
N TRP A 51 4.52 -12.88 5.72
CA TRP A 51 3.58 -13.75 5.00
C TRP A 51 2.33 -13.02 4.47
N ARG A 52 2.05 -11.80 4.94
CA ARG A 52 0.98 -10.94 4.40
C ARG A 52 1.49 -10.01 3.30
N VAL A 53 2.80 -9.85 3.15
CA VAL A 53 3.39 -8.95 2.16
C VAL A 53 3.52 -9.66 0.82
N GLU A 54 2.86 -9.10 -0.19
CA GLU A 54 2.94 -9.56 -1.57
C GLU A 54 3.70 -8.53 -2.42
N PRO A 55 4.94 -8.83 -2.85
CA PRO A 55 5.65 -7.95 -3.76
C PRO A 55 4.96 -7.95 -5.13
N VAL A 56 4.69 -6.76 -5.65
CA VAL A 56 4.10 -6.56 -6.98
C VAL A 56 4.82 -5.45 -7.71
N THR A 57 4.82 -5.51 -9.04
CA THR A 57 5.32 -4.43 -9.90
C THR A 57 4.15 -3.56 -10.36
N PRO A 58 4.41 -2.33 -10.82
CA PRO A 58 3.38 -1.52 -11.46
C PRO A 58 2.68 -2.23 -12.64
N CYS A 59 3.38 -3.14 -13.34
CA CYS A 59 2.86 -3.83 -14.52
C CYS A 59 1.88 -4.97 -14.20
N ASP A 60 2.00 -5.64 -13.06
CA ASP A 60 1.17 -6.79 -12.67
C ASP A 60 0.23 -6.52 -11.49
N ALA A 61 0.41 -5.40 -10.78
CA ALA A 61 -0.41 -5.03 -9.63
C ALA A 61 -1.92 -5.08 -9.90
N VAL A 62 -2.37 -4.60 -11.06
CA VAL A 62 -3.80 -4.64 -11.45
C VAL A 62 -4.32 -6.08 -11.48
N ALA A 63 -3.59 -6.99 -12.11
CA ALA A 63 -3.99 -8.39 -12.21
C ALA A 63 -3.96 -9.08 -10.85
N ARG A 64 -2.94 -8.82 -10.03
CA ARG A 64 -2.78 -9.40 -8.69
C ARG A 64 -3.86 -8.93 -7.73
N ILE A 65 -4.11 -7.63 -7.66
CA ILE A 65 -5.15 -7.04 -6.81
C ILE A 65 -6.55 -7.47 -7.29
N GLY A 66 -6.78 -7.51 -8.60
CA GLY A 66 -8.03 -8.02 -9.15
C GLY A 66 -8.30 -9.48 -8.79
N ALA A 67 -7.26 -10.33 -8.86
CA ALA A 67 -7.35 -11.73 -8.45
C ALA A 67 -7.63 -11.86 -6.94
N TRP A 68 -6.94 -11.09 -6.10
CA TRP A 68 -7.20 -11.05 -4.65
C TRP A 68 -8.65 -10.66 -4.33
N ALA A 69 -9.15 -9.59 -4.95
CA ALA A 69 -10.52 -9.13 -4.78
C ALA A 69 -11.57 -10.15 -5.27
N ALA A 70 -11.17 -11.11 -6.12
CA ALA A 70 -12.04 -12.19 -6.59
C ALA A 70 -11.94 -13.48 -5.73
N ALA A 71 -10.92 -13.63 -4.88
CA ALA A 71 -10.49 -14.93 -4.35
C ALA A 71 -11.02 -15.31 -2.95
N GLY A 72 -11.92 -14.54 -2.34
CA GLY A 72 -12.32 -14.86 -0.96
C GLY A 72 -13.41 -13.98 -0.35
N PRO A 73 -13.68 -14.15 0.96
CA PRO A 73 -14.55 -13.24 1.70
C PRO A 73 -13.98 -11.81 1.65
N ALA A 74 -14.83 -10.81 1.84
CA ALA A 74 -14.36 -9.42 1.85
C ALA A 74 -13.29 -9.19 2.91
N GLY A 75 -12.20 -8.55 2.49
CA GLY A 75 -11.07 -8.20 3.35
C GLY A 75 -10.53 -6.81 3.04
N ARG A 76 -9.50 -6.41 3.80
CA ARG A 76 -8.74 -5.17 3.58
C ARG A 76 -7.36 -5.50 3.06
N ALA A 77 -7.01 -4.87 1.94
CA ALA A 77 -5.64 -4.82 1.45
C ALA A 77 -5.08 -3.40 1.52
N VAL A 78 -3.75 -3.33 1.63
CA VAL A 78 -2.98 -2.10 1.47
C VAL A 78 -2.11 -2.22 0.23
N LEU A 79 -2.03 -1.16 -0.58
CA LEU A 79 -1.00 -1.01 -1.61
C LEU A 79 -0.01 0.06 -1.16
N LEU A 80 1.24 -0.35 -0.93
CA LEU A 80 2.33 0.52 -0.54
C LEU A 80 3.16 0.94 -1.76
N VAL A 81 3.23 2.24 -2.03
CA VAL A 81 3.97 2.83 -3.15
C VAL A 81 5.07 3.79 -2.69
N GLY A 82 6.00 4.10 -3.59
CA GLY A 82 7.02 5.14 -3.36
C GLY A 82 6.43 6.55 -3.45
N GLY A 83 6.76 7.42 -2.50
CA GLY A 83 6.40 8.85 -2.57
C GLY A 83 4.98 9.18 -2.12
N GLU A 84 4.40 10.24 -2.69
CA GLU A 84 3.04 10.72 -2.40
C GLU A 84 2.04 10.17 -3.44
N PRO A 85 1.15 9.23 -3.08
CA PRO A 85 0.26 8.58 -4.05
C PRO A 85 -0.74 9.56 -4.67
N ALA A 86 -1.17 10.57 -3.91
CA ALA A 86 -2.12 11.57 -4.40
C ALA A 86 -1.53 12.48 -5.50
N ALA A 87 -0.20 12.52 -5.64
CA ALA A 87 0.49 13.27 -6.69
C ALA A 87 0.67 12.46 -7.99
N ASP A 88 0.41 11.14 -7.97
CA ASP A 88 0.55 10.26 -9.13
C ASP A 88 -0.78 10.10 -9.87
N ALA A 89 -0.95 10.89 -10.94
CA ALA A 89 -2.15 10.84 -11.77
C ALA A 89 -2.32 9.48 -12.51
N ALA A 90 -1.22 8.79 -12.83
CA ALA A 90 -1.29 7.50 -13.51
C ALA A 90 -1.80 6.42 -12.53
N LEU A 91 -1.32 6.44 -11.29
CA LEU A 91 -1.85 5.60 -10.21
C LEU A 91 -3.35 5.86 -9.99
N GLY A 92 -3.77 7.12 -9.93
CA GLY A 92 -5.20 7.47 -9.84
C GLY A 92 -6.04 6.86 -10.95
N ALA A 93 -5.61 7.00 -12.21
CA ALA A 93 -6.31 6.42 -13.36
C ALA A 93 -6.39 4.88 -13.32
N VAL A 94 -5.33 4.23 -12.83
CA VAL A 94 -5.31 2.77 -12.64
C VAL A 94 -6.31 2.33 -11.57
N LEU A 95 -6.37 3.03 -10.43
CA LEU A 95 -7.33 2.73 -9.36
C LEU A 95 -8.78 2.90 -9.83
N ASP A 96 -9.06 3.97 -10.58
CA ASP A 96 -10.37 4.20 -11.18
C ASP A 96 -10.76 3.08 -12.15
N GLY A 97 -9.82 2.64 -12.99
CA GLY A 97 -10.01 1.50 -13.89
C GLY A 97 -10.28 0.19 -13.15
N LEU A 98 -9.54 -0.05 -12.05
CA LEU A 98 -9.70 -1.24 -11.23
C LEU A 98 -11.06 -1.28 -10.52
N VAL A 99 -11.50 -0.16 -9.91
CA VAL A 99 -12.83 -0.07 -9.27
C VAL A 99 -13.96 -0.25 -10.29
N ARG A 100 -13.79 0.23 -11.53
CA ARG A 100 -14.78 0.04 -12.60
C ARG A 100 -14.86 -1.39 -13.10
N THR A 101 -13.74 -2.11 -13.11
CA THR A 101 -13.65 -3.48 -13.65
C THR A 101 -13.88 -4.56 -12.60
N VAL A 102 -13.72 -4.24 -11.31
CA VAL A 102 -13.92 -5.15 -10.18
C VAL A 102 -15.02 -4.59 -9.27
N PRO A 103 -16.32 -4.94 -9.49
CA PRO A 103 -17.46 -4.30 -8.80
C PRO A 103 -17.46 -4.49 -7.28
N ALA A 104 -16.80 -5.53 -6.78
CA ALA A 104 -16.68 -5.80 -5.35
C ALA A 104 -15.57 -4.99 -4.68
N LEU A 105 -14.71 -4.30 -5.45
CA LEU A 105 -13.57 -3.57 -4.92
C LEU A 105 -13.90 -2.09 -4.70
N ARG A 106 -13.51 -1.58 -3.54
CA ARG A 106 -13.39 -0.16 -3.26
C ARG A 106 -11.90 0.16 -3.15
N ALA A 107 -11.44 1.18 -3.85
CA ALA A 107 -10.06 1.64 -3.74
C ALA A 107 -10.05 3.12 -3.35
N ARG A 108 -9.14 3.50 -2.44
CA ARG A 108 -8.92 4.90 -2.07
C ARG A 108 -7.46 5.15 -1.72
N VAL A 109 -6.98 6.36 -2.00
CA VAL A 109 -5.75 6.90 -1.41
C VAL A 109 -6.12 7.48 -0.05
N ALA A 110 -5.43 7.10 1.02
CA ALA A 110 -5.68 7.69 2.33
C ALA A 110 -5.09 9.12 2.40
N GLU A 111 -5.74 10.06 3.08
CA GLU A 111 -5.18 11.41 3.23
C GLU A 111 -3.98 11.39 4.18
N GLY A 112 -2.90 12.08 3.82
CA GLY A 112 -1.67 12.11 4.64
C GLY A 112 -1.01 10.74 4.79
N SER A 113 -1.24 9.83 3.84
CA SER A 113 -0.93 8.42 3.93
C SER A 113 0.54 8.07 3.69
N ARG A 114 1.49 8.86 4.17
CA ARG A 114 2.91 8.54 4.01
C ARG A 114 3.44 7.84 5.25
N VAL A 115 4.00 6.66 5.03
CA VAL A 115 4.71 5.90 6.05
C VAL A 115 6.18 6.24 6.00
N ALA A 116 6.76 6.54 7.16
CA ALA A 116 8.19 6.72 7.26
C ALA A 116 8.89 5.36 7.07
N PRO A 117 9.87 5.25 6.16
CA PRO A 117 10.69 4.05 6.07
C PRO A 117 11.44 3.83 7.39
N PRO A 118 11.74 2.58 7.77
CA PRO A 118 12.52 2.32 8.97
C PRO A 118 13.88 3.02 8.90
N HIS A 119 14.30 3.66 9.98
CA HIS A 119 15.60 4.31 10.06
C HIS A 119 16.70 3.28 9.78
N ARG A 120 17.44 3.47 8.68
CA ARG A 120 18.71 2.78 8.48
C ARG A 120 19.74 3.48 9.35
N SER A 121 19.94 3.02 10.59
CA SER A 121 21.18 3.35 11.29
C SER A 121 22.33 2.83 10.44
N PRO A 122 23.31 3.67 10.04
CA PRO A 122 24.52 3.14 9.46
C PRO A 122 25.13 2.20 10.51
N LEU A 123 25.25 0.92 10.16
CA LEU A 123 26.22 0.07 10.82
C LEU A 123 27.56 0.73 10.53
N ILE A 124 28.07 1.44 11.53
CA ILE A 124 29.33 2.17 11.47
C ILE A 124 30.40 1.20 10.96
N GLY A 125 30.95 1.51 9.78
CA GLY A 125 32.15 0.89 9.22
C GLY A 125 33.29 1.88 9.30
#